data_AF-A0A348P3N8-F1
#
_entry.id   AF-A0A348P3N8-F1
#
_cell.length_a   1.000
_cell.length_b   1.000
_cell.length_c   1.000
_cell.angle_alpha   90.00
_cell.angle_beta   90.00
_cell.angle_gamma   90.00
#
_symmetry.space_group_name_H-M   'P 1'
#
loop_
_entity.id
_entity.type
_entity.pdbx_description
1 polymer ?
#
loop_
_entity_poly.entity_id
_entity_poly.type
_entity_poly.pdbx_seq_one_letter_code
_entity_poly.pdbx_strand_id
1 'polypeptide(L)'
;MLYINVLDSKAVFADGVHDDTKALQACLDELKNGGTVYFPDGDYLISSALIFYSHQILRFSDNARLLRSDKSKPVTRYLLASYSEKEWTGYNGTHDVIIAGGIFDGNENLSEPSTLINTVHCNNIVIQGCRFLHCSKWHCIELNSTENSVVRNCFFNGQTYVYRGEELRNELLQLDKAQDGSYGPVYDCDGKEIEFCPDKTACRNISIESNIFKCDGFPAIGHHDDCRHENIVISNNIFDGSASGYGKSRGYIIFMPSVSGVKVVSNSFFAPEKSDTPNIGIISENSDKNALVCEENSFHGYYSEKIIYGDTSY
;
A
#
# COMPACT_ATOMS: atom_id res chain seq x y z
N MET A 1 16.56 -16.66 16.66
CA MET A 1 15.97 -16.15 15.41
C MET A 1 17.09 -16.04 14.40
N LEU A 2 16.94 -16.60 13.20
CA LEU A 2 17.94 -16.50 12.14
C LEU A 2 18.05 -15.03 11.68
N TYR A 3 19.23 -14.61 11.23
CA TYR A 3 19.51 -13.22 10.86
C TYR A 3 20.46 -13.18 9.66
N ILE A 4 20.13 -12.36 8.66
CA ILE A 4 20.98 -12.04 7.51
C ILE A 4 21.07 -10.53 7.39
N ASN A 5 22.29 -10.01 7.25
CA ASN A 5 22.52 -8.67 6.71
C ASN A 5 22.79 -8.82 5.21
N VAL A 6 21.99 -8.15 4.36
CA VAL A 6 22.06 -8.32 2.90
C VAL A 6 23.44 -7.99 2.31
N LEU A 7 24.19 -7.08 2.95
CA LEU A 7 25.54 -6.70 2.50
C LEU A 7 26.62 -7.75 2.81
N ASP A 8 26.36 -8.69 3.73
CA ASP A 8 27.31 -9.77 4.05
C ASP A 8 27.45 -10.77 2.89
N SER A 9 26.45 -10.83 1.99
CA SER A 9 26.49 -11.65 0.77
C SER A 9 27.61 -11.23 -0.19
N LYS A 10 28.06 -9.97 -0.12
CA LYS A 10 28.97 -9.31 -1.07
C LYS A 10 28.48 -9.28 -2.53
N ALA A 11 27.29 -9.78 -2.79
CA ALA A 11 26.62 -9.74 -4.09
C ALA A 11 25.61 -8.59 -4.18
N VAL A 12 25.24 -7.99 -3.04
CA VAL A 12 24.42 -6.78 -2.94
C VAL A 12 25.35 -5.56 -2.89
N PHE A 13 25.12 -4.59 -3.77
CA PHE A 13 25.92 -3.38 -3.93
C PHE A 13 25.35 -2.18 -3.16
N ALA A 14 24.02 -2.01 -3.16
CA ALA A 14 23.31 -0.91 -2.51
C ALA A 14 23.77 0.50 -2.94
N ASP A 15 24.15 0.66 -4.21
CA ASP A 15 24.70 1.91 -4.76
C ASP A 15 23.76 2.66 -5.71
N GLY A 16 22.53 2.16 -5.88
CA GLY A 16 21.51 2.74 -6.75
C GLY A 16 21.77 2.54 -8.24
N VAL A 17 22.81 1.78 -8.63
CA VAL A 17 23.23 1.60 -10.02
C VAL A 17 23.22 0.13 -10.42
N HIS A 18 23.78 -0.73 -9.58
CA HIS A 18 23.78 -2.18 -9.79
C HIS A 18 22.42 -2.77 -9.44
N ASP A 19 21.97 -3.70 -10.26
CA ASP A 19 20.72 -4.41 -10.03
C ASP A 19 20.94 -5.48 -8.95
N ASP A 20 20.43 -5.19 -7.75
CA ASP A 20 20.59 -6.02 -6.56
C ASP A 20 19.52 -7.12 -6.45
N THR A 21 18.54 -7.16 -7.38
CA THR A 21 17.35 -8.01 -7.27
C THR A 21 17.65 -9.46 -6.92
N LYS A 22 18.50 -10.15 -7.68
CA LYS A 22 18.75 -11.59 -7.45
C LYS A 22 19.49 -11.84 -6.13
N ALA A 23 20.42 -10.95 -5.78
CA ALA A 23 21.19 -11.09 -4.55
C ALA A 23 20.33 -10.83 -3.30
N LEU A 24 19.42 -9.85 -3.38
CA LEU A 24 18.43 -9.58 -2.34
C LEU A 24 17.41 -10.71 -2.21
N GLN A 25 16.90 -11.23 -3.33
CA GLN A 25 15.97 -12.37 -3.28
C GLN A 25 16.64 -13.59 -2.65
N ALA A 26 17.91 -13.88 -2.97
CA ALA A 26 18.65 -14.97 -2.33
C ALA A 26 18.71 -14.82 -0.80
N CYS A 27 18.88 -13.59 -0.29
CA CYS A 27 18.84 -13.32 1.16
C CYS A 27 17.46 -13.62 1.78
N LEU A 28 16.38 -13.30 1.05
CA LEU A 28 15.01 -13.64 1.47
C LEU A 28 14.79 -15.16 1.45
N ASP A 29 15.25 -15.83 0.40
CA ASP A 29 15.09 -17.28 0.20
C ASP A 29 15.83 -18.10 1.27
N GLU A 30 17.00 -17.65 1.69
CA GLU A 30 17.78 -18.26 2.79
C GLU A 30 16.98 -18.30 4.10
N LEU A 31 16.11 -17.30 4.33
CA LEU A 31 15.23 -17.22 5.48
C LEU A 31 13.76 -17.45 5.13
N LYS A 32 13.45 -18.23 4.08
CA LYS A 32 12.06 -18.50 3.68
C LYS A 32 11.19 -19.19 4.74
N ASN A 33 11.84 -19.83 5.73
CA ASN A 33 11.18 -20.46 6.88
C ASN A 33 11.14 -19.54 8.12
N GLY A 34 11.47 -18.25 7.95
CA GLY A 34 11.44 -17.23 8.97
C GLY A 34 12.82 -16.80 9.49
N GLY A 35 12.86 -15.60 10.05
CA GLY A 35 14.08 -14.93 10.51
C GLY A 35 14.08 -13.45 10.13
N THR A 36 15.17 -12.76 10.43
CA THR A 36 15.32 -11.33 10.13
C THR A 36 16.25 -11.12 8.94
N VAL A 37 15.76 -10.47 7.88
CA VAL A 37 16.60 -9.95 6.80
C VAL A 37 16.76 -8.45 7.04
N TYR A 38 17.99 -8.02 7.30
CA TYR A 38 18.36 -6.65 7.59
C TYR A 38 18.96 -5.97 6.36
N PHE A 39 18.43 -4.79 6.05
CA PHE A 39 18.87 -3.91 4.98
C PHE A 39 19.52 -2.67 5.61
N PRO A 40 20.87 -2.57 5.62
CA PRO A 40 21.58 -1.36 6.05
C PRO A 40 21.33 -0.16 5.12
N ASP A 41 21.89 0.99 5.48
CA ASP A 41 21.83 2.20 4.63
C ASP A 41 22.39 1.91 3.24
N GLY A 42 21.69 2.39 2.21
CA GLY A 42 22.06 2.18 0.81
C GLY A 42 20.87 2.24 -0.13
N ASP A 43 21.16 2.38 -1.42
CA ASP A 43 20.16 2.42 -2.49
C ASP A 43 20.15 1.08 -3.22
N TYR A 44 19.13 0.27 -2.95
CA TYR A 44 18.94 -1.07 -3.50
C TYR A 44 18.11 -0.98 -4.78
N LEU A 45 18.77 -0.88 -5.93
CA LEU A 45 18.09 -0.83 -7.22
C LEU A 45 17.57 -2.23 -7.58
N ILE A 46 16.26 -2.36 -7.86
CA ILE A 46 15.64 -3.64 -8.21
C ILE A 46 14.88 -3.60 -9.54
N SER A 47 15.02 -4.67 -10.33
CA SER A 47 14.39 -4.89 -11.63
C SER A 47 13.29 -5.96 -11.67
N SER A 48 12.89 -6.49 -10.51
CA SER A 48 11.68 -7.30 -10.31
C SER A 48 11.21 -7.22 -8.86
N ALA A 49 10.02 -7.76 -8.57
CA ALA A 49 9.50 -7.78 -7.22
C ALA A 49 10.36 -8.69 -6.33
N LEU A 50 10.68 -8.21 -5.12
CA LEU A 50 11.20 -9.07 -4.07
C LEU A 50 10.04 -9.79 -3.39
N ILE A 51 10.15 -11.11 -3.27
CA ILE A 51 9.10 -11.99 -2.76
C ILE A 51 9.43 -12.37 -1.32
N PHE A 52 8.55 -12.00 -0.39
CA PHE A 52 8.71 -12.30 1.03
C PHE A 52 7.84 -13.48 1.47
N TYR A 53 8.30 -14.17 2.52
CA TYR A 53 7.70 -15.41 3.02
C TYR A 53 7.21 -15.27 4.46
N SER A 54 6.44 -16.25 4.92
CA SER A 54 5.95 -16.28 6.30
C SER A 54 7.08 -16.21 7.34
N HIS A 55 6.75 -15.68 8.52
CA HIS A 55 7.64 -15.58 9.69
C HIS A 55 8.90 -14.72 9.48
N GLN A 56 8.92 -13.87 8.44
CA GLN A 56 10.03 -12.97 8.17
C GLN A 56 9.89 -11.62 8.86
N ILE A 57 11.02 -11.07 9.27
CA ILE A 57 11.18 -9.67 9.66
C ILE A 57 12.09 -9.03 8.62
N LEU A 58 11.52 -8.20 7.75
CA LEU A 58 12.28 -7.36 6.84
C LEU A 58 12.55 -6.04 7.56
N ARG A 59 13.78 -5.86 8.03
CA ARG A 59 14.18 -4.69 8.80
C ARG A 59 15.08 -3.82 7.97
N PHE A 60 14.61 -2.63 7.65
CA PHE A 60 15.36 -1.62 6.92
C PHE A 60 15.86 -0.56 7.90
N SER A 61 17.07 -0.06 7.70
CA SER A 61 17.47 1.20 8.33
C SER A 61 16.72 2.38 7.71
N ASP A 62 16.74 3.53 8.39
CA ASP A 62 15.96 4.70 7.97
C ASP A 62 16.37 5.24 6.58
N ASN A 63 17.62 5.01 6.15
CA ASN A 63 18.14 5.42 4.85
C ASN A 63 18.30 4.26 3.86
N ALA A 64 17.84 3.05 4.19
CA ALA A 64 17.78 1.96 3.22
C ALA A 64 16.65 2.23 2.23
N ARG A 65 16.97 2.37 0.95
CA ARG A 65 16.01 2.68 -0.10
C ARG A 65 15.90 1.54 -1.10
N LEU A 66 14.73 0.91 -1.18
CA LEU A 66 14.38 0.00 -2.26
C LEU A 66 13.89 0.83 -3.45
N LEU A 67 14.68 0.87 -4.52
CA LEU A 67 14.48 1.76 -5.67
C LEU A 67 14.08 0.99 -6.92
N ARG A 68 12.98 1.37 -7.54
CA ARG A 68 12.53 0.79 -8.81
C ARG A 68 13.50 1.12 -9.96
N SER A 69 13.93 0.09 -10.66
CA SER A 69 14.76 0.20 -11.87
C SER A 69 13.96 0.53 -13.12
N ASP A 70 14.58 1.25 -14.04
CA ASP A 70 14.11 1.46 -15.42
C ASP A 70 14.49 0.30 -16.36
N LYS A 71 15.27 -0.68 -15.88
CA LYS A 71 15.86 -1.77 -16.68
C LYS A 71 15.06 -3.09 -16.67
N SER A 72 13.89 -3.11 -16.02
CA SER A 72 13.10 -4.33 -15.82
C SER A 72 12.46 -4.89 -17.10
N LYS A 73 12.52 -6.21 -17.30
CA LYS A 73 11.80 -6.95 -18.36
C LYS A 73 11.27 -8.31 -17.83
N PRO A 74 9.94 -8.52 -17.67
CA PRO A 74 8.87 -7.54 -17.84
C PRO A 74 9.02 -6.36 -16.85
N VAL A 75 8.28 -5.28 -17.09
CA VAL A 75 8.36 -4.08 -16.26
C VAL A 75 8.07 -4.42 -14.80
N THR A 76 8.96 -4.05 -13.87
CA THR A 76 8.71 -4.18 -12.43
C THR A 76 7.54 -3.32 -12.07
N ARG A 77 6.46 -3.91 -11.59
CA ARG A 77 5.30 -3.17 -11.10
C ARG A 77 5.20 -3.18 -9.58
N TYR A 78 6.03 -3.98 -8.91
CA TYR A 78 6.02 -4.20 -7.46
C TYR A 78 7.44 -4.13 -6.91
N LEU A 79 7.66 -3.46 -5.77
CA LEU A 79 8.95 -3.53 -5.07
C LEU A 79 9.00 -4.75 -4.15
N LEU A 80 7.95 -4.95 -3.35
CA LEU A 80 7.74 -6.12 -2.51
C LEU A 80 6.38 -6.74 -2.79
N ALA A 81 6.32 -8.06 -2.78
CA ALA A 81 5.06 -8.81 -2.81
C ALA A 81 5.14 -10.04 -1.90
N SER A 82 4.01 -10.40 -1.29
CA SER A 82 3.91 -11.66 -0.55
C SER A 82 4.02 -12.84 -1.50
N TYR A 83 4.71 -13.91 -1.09
CA TYR A 83 4.59 -15.20 -1.75
C TYR A 83 3.15 -15.71 -1.64
N SER A 84 2.68 -16.35 -2.69
CA SER A 84 1.35 -16.95 -2.77
C SER A 84 1.37 -18.15 -3.71
N GLU A 85 0.37 -19.03 -3.55
CA GLU A 85 0.10 -20.15 -4.44
C GLU A 85 -1.39 -20.17 -4.81
N LYS A 86 -1.72 -20.84 -5.93
CA LYS A 86 -3.06 -20.86 -6.51
C LYS A 86 -4.11 -21.53 -5.60
N GLU A 87 -3.67 -22.44 -4.75
CA GLU A 87 -4.49 -23.22 -3.84
C GLU A 87 -4.75 -22.51 -2.51
N TRP A 88 -4.03 -21.41 -2.23
CA TRP A 88 -4.18 -20.67 -1.00
C TRP A 88 -5.38 -19.75 -1.10
N THR A 89 -6.39 -20.03 -0.28
CA THR A 89 -7.68 -19.33 -0.25
C THR A 89 -7.86 -18.62 1.08
N GLY A 90 -8.80 -17.67 1.14
CA GLY A 90 -9.10 -16.95 2.37
C GLY A 90 -7.89 -16.16 2.87
N TYR A 91 -7.43 -16.46 4.08
CA TYR A 91 -6.26 -15.84 4.71
C TYR A 91 -5.16 -16.86 5.06
N ASN A 92 -5.09 -17.95 4.27
CA ASN A 92 -4.17 -19.07 4.51
C ASN A 92 -2.81 -18.92 3.80
N GLY A 93 -2.55 -17.77 3.19
CA GLY A 93 -1.30 -17.47 2.50
C GLY A 93 -0.20 -16.99 3.46
N THR A 94 0.71 -16.14 2.96
CA THR A 94 1.85 -15.63 3.73
C THR A 94 1.41 -14.97 5.04
N HIS A 95 2.06 -15.33 6.16
CA HIS A 95 1.65 -14.85 7.48
C HIS A 95 2.78 -14.57 8.47
N ASP A 96 2.47 -13.78 9.51
CA ASP A 96 3.40 -13.40 10.58
C ASP A 96 4.65 -12.66 10.06
N VAL A 97 4.44 -11.62 9.25
CA VAL A 97 5.52 -10.85 8.62
C VAL A 97 5.57 -9.44 9.19
N ILE A 98 6.78 -8.95 9.48
CA ILE A 98 7.03 -7.56 9.85
C ILE A 98 7.90 -6.92 8.77
N ILE A 99 7.41 -5.84 8.16
CA ILE A 99 8.15 -4.96 7.27
C ILE A 99 8.35 -3.64 8.04
N ALA A 100 9.58 -3.34 8.42
CA ALA A 100 9.88 -2.23 9.32
C ALA A 100 10.98 -1.31 8.79
N GLY A 101 10.69 -0.01 8.71
CA GLY A 101 11.63 1.02 8.27
C GLY A 101 11.77 1.14 6.76
N GLY A 102 12.74 1.94 6.33
CA GLY A 102 13.16 2.03 4.93
C GLY A 102 12.31 2.97 4.07
N ILE A 103 12.82 3.16 2.85
CA ILE A 103 12.24 3.99 1.81
C ILE A 103 11.88 3.09 0.63
N PHE A 104 10.61 3.06 0.26
CA PHE A 104 10.09 2.36 -0.91
C PHE A 104 9.86 3.40 -2.00
N ASP A 105 10.72 3.41 -3.01
CA ASP A 105 10.75 4.46 -4.04
C ASP A 105 10.41 3.88 -5.41
N GLY A 106 9.22 4.22 -5.90
CA GLY A 106 8.72 3.82 -7.22
C GLY A 106 9.43 4.51 -8.38
N ASN A 107 10.39 5.40 -8.09
CA ASN A 107 11.19 6.19 -9.03
C ASN A 107 10.35 7.21 -9.81
N GLU A 108 10.51 8.50 -9.48
CA GLU A 108 9.72 9.59 -10.05
C GLU A 108 9.81 9.73 -11.57
N ASN A 109 10.89 9.21 -12.18
CA ASN A 109 11.11 9.27 -13.61
C ASN A 109 10.33 8.18 -14.38
N LEU A 110 9.71 7.23 -13.67
CA LEU A 110 8.94 6.14 -14.26
C LEU A 110 7.45 6.46 -14.24
N SER A 111 6.82 6.36 -15.41
CA SER A 111 5.40 6.64 -15.62
C SER A 111 4.54 5.38 -15.74
N GLU A 112 5.18 4.21 -15.74
CA GLU A 112 4.51 2.91 -15.78
C GLU A 112 3.87 2.61 -14.43
N PRO A 113 2.61 2.13 -14.40
CA PRO A 113 1.93 1.83 -13.16
C PRO A 113 2.74 0.92 -12.22
N SER A 114 2.71 1.25 -10.93
CA SER A 114 3.42 0.51 -9.89
C SER A 114 2.67 0.54 -8.56
N THR A 115 2.61 -0.62 -7.92
CA THR A 115 2.33 -0.77 -6.51
C THR A 115 3.66 -0.95 -5.76
N LEU A 116 3.86 -0.38 -4.56
CA LEU A 116 5.16 -0.55 -3.88
C LEU A 116 5.19 -1.83 -3.03
N ILE A 117 4.14 -2.08 -2.26
CA ILE A 117 3.96 -3.30 -1.49
C ILE A 117 2.60 -3.92 -1.81
N ASN A 118 2.60 -5.19 -2.20
CA ASN A 118 1.39 -5.98 -2.39
C ASN A 118 1.32 -7.16 -1.39
N THR A 119 0.14 -7.40 -0.85
CA THR A 119 -0.18 -8.63 -0.10
C THR A 119 -1.37 -9.34 -0.73
N VAL A 120 -1.39 -10.67 -0.72
CA VAL A 120 -2.56 -11.47 -1.13
C VAL A 120 -2.71 -12.72 -0.25
N HIS A 121 -3.95 -13.02 0.17
CA HIS A 121 -4.29 -14.10 1.12
C HIS A 121 -3.51 -14.07 2.44
N CYS A 122 -3.02 -12.90 2.86
CA CYS A 122 -2.11 -12.79 3.97
C CYS A 122 -2.82 -12.73 5.34
N ASN A 123 -2.09 -13.07 6.40
CA ASN A 123 -2.56 -12.92 7.77
C ASN A 123 -1.45 -12.37 8.67
N ASN A 124 -1.78 -11.43 9.56
CA ASN A 124 -0.83 -10.90 10.55
C ASN A 124 0.43 -10.29 9.89
N ILE A 125 0.20 -9.30 9.03
CA ILE A 125 1.24 -8.49 8.39
C ILE A 125 1.33 -7.14 9.10
N VAL A 126 2.55 -6.75 9.50
CA VAL A 126 2.82 -5.45 10.11
C VAL A 126 3.74 -4.65 9.20
N ILE A 127 3.24 -3.55 8.64
CA ILE A 127 4.03 -2.59 7.87
C ILE A 127 4.19 -1.35 8.73
N GLN A 128 5.43 -1.02 9.14
CA GLN A 128 5.64 0.05 10.12
C GLN A 128 6.88 0.92 9.87
N GLY A 129 6.75 2.22 10.10
CA GLY A 129 7.90 3.13 10.03
C GLY A 129 8.46 3.30 8.61
N CYS A 130 7.70 2.94 7.57
CA CYS A 130 8.14 2.99 6.18
C CYS A 130 7.85 4.34 5.54
N ARG A 131 8.66 4.72 4.54
CA ARG A 131 8.42 5.88 3.68
C ARG A 131 8.10 5.42 2.27
N PHE A 132 6.94 5.81 1.74
CA PHE A 132 6.49 5.46 0.40
C PHE A 132 6.57 6.67 -0.52
N LEU A 133 7.39 6.58 -1.55
CA LEU A 133 7.67 7.66 -2.49
C LEU A 133 7.39 7.20 -3.93
N HIS A 134 6.85 8.11 -4.73
CA HIS A 134 6.79 7.99 -6.19
C HIS A 134 6.13 6.70 -6.75
N CYS A 135 5.08 6.17 -6.09
CA CYS A 135 4.18 5.20 -6.72
C CYS A 135 3.47 5.83 -7.93
N SER A 136 3.68 5.25 -9.11
CA SER A 136 3.06 5.74 -10.34
C SER A 136 1.69 5.07 -10.54
N LYS A 137 0.64 5.86 -10.73
CA LYS A 137 -0.73 5.46 -11.13
C LYS A 137 -1.51 4.46 -10.27
N TRP A 138 -0.90 3.48 -9.61
CA TRP A 138 -1.57 2.53 -8.72
C TRP A 138 -1.40 2.98 -7.27
N HIS A 139 -0.94 2.09 -6.38
CA HIS A 139 -1.03 2.23 -4.93
C HIS A 139 0.35 2.25 -4.28
N CYS A 140 0.55 2.96 -3.17
CA CYS A 140 1.77 2.70 -2.39
C CYS A 140 1.69 1.29 -1.77
N ILE A 141 0.54 0.99 -1.16
CA ILE A 141 0.26 -0.33 -0.58
C ILE A 141 -1.07 -0.81 -1.12
N GLU A 142 -1.11 -2.08 -1.51
CA GLU A 142 -2.32 -2.77 -1.91
C GLU A 142 -2.46 -4.01 -1.03
N LEU A 143 -3.47 -3.99 -0.16
CA LEU A 143 -3.79 -5.13 0.69
C LEU A 143 -4.90 -5.92 0.00
N ASN A 144 -4.57 -7.03 -0.66
CA ASN A 144 -5.56 -7.96 -1.20
C ASN A 144 -5.81 -9.07 -0.18
N SER A 145 -7.08 -9.41 0.08
CA SER A 145 -7.47 -10.60 0.87
C SER A 145 -6.63 -10.80 2.13
N THR A 146 -6.48 -9.75 2.94
CA THR A 146 -5.56 -9.74 4.08
C THR A 146 -6.32 -9.63 5.40
N GLU A 147 -5.91 -10.41 6.41
CA GLU A 147 -6.51 -10.40 7.76
C GLU A 147 -5.52 -9.96 8.85
N ASN A 148 -6.04 -9.38 9.94
CA ASN A 148 -5.33 -9.12 11.20
C ASN A 148 -4.04 -8.31 11.01
N SER A 149 -4.05 -7.33 10.10
CA SER A 149 -2.84 -6.65 9.66
C SER A 149 -2.86 -5.16 9.99
N VAL A 150 -1.67 -4.58 10.13
CA VAL A 150 -1.47 -3.22 10.61
C VAL A 150 -0.53 -2.45 9.70
N VAL A 151 -0.93 -1.24 9.30
CA VAL A 151 -0.07 -0.26 8.64
C VAL A 151 0.07 0.95 9.56
N ARG A 152 1.28 1.21 10.07
CA ARG A 152 1.45 2.24 11.10
C ARG A 152 2.73 3.06 11.06
N ASN A 153 2.65 4.29 11.55
CA ASN A 153 3.80 5.19 11.64
C ASN A 153 4.52 5.36 10.30
N CYS A 154 3.81 5.19 9.18
CA CYS A 154 4.36 5.33 7.84
C CYS A 154 4.12 6.73 7.28
N PHE A 155 4.96 7.12 6.34
CA PHE A 155 4.86 8.38 5.60
C PHE A 155 4.61 8.09 4.13
N PHE A 156 3.49 8.56 3.60
CA PHE A 156 3.10 8.41 2.20
C PHE A 156 3.26 9.75 1.49
N ASN A 157 4.15 9.81 0.51
CA ASN A 157 4.34 10.95 -0.38
C ASN A 157 4.48 10.44 -1.81
N GLY A 158 3.37 9.87 -2.27
CA GLY A 158 3.41 8.73 -3.16
C GLY A 158 3.20 9.02 -4.63
N GLN A 159 2.27 9.85 -5.06
CA GLN A 159 1.81 9.71 -6.44
C GLN A 159 2.56 10.55 -7.47
N THR A 160 3.14 9.87 -8.46
CA THR A 160 3.66 10.50 -9.68
C THR A 160 2.71 10.22 -10.84
N TYR A 161 2.07 11.27 -11.36
CA TYR A 161 1.23 11.20 -12.55
C TYR A 161 1.81 12.05 -13.67
N VAL A 162 2.21 11.37 -14.74
CA VAL A 162 2.64 12.03 -15.98
C VAL A 162 1.43 12.48 -16.82
N TYR A 163 0.24 11.89 -16.59
CA TYR A 163 -1.00 12.30 -17.25
C TYR A 163 -2.11 12.52 -16.22
N ARG A 164 -2.64 13.75 -16.19
CA ARG A 164 -3.61 14.26 -15.21
C ARG A 164 -4.99 14.28 -15.90
N GLY A 165 -5.75 13.19 -15.80
CA GLY A 165 -7.03 12.96 -16.52
C GLY A 165 -8.19 12.45 -15.65
N GLU A 166 -9.31 12.05 -16.26
CA GLU A 166 -10.57 11.80 -15.53
C GLU A 166 -10.66 10.45 -14.77
N GLU A 167 -9.80 9.47 -15.08
CA GLU A 167 -9.80 8.09 -14.55
C GLU A 167 -9.01 7.89 -13.24
N LEU A 168 -8.79 8.97 -12.49
CA LEU A 168 -7.91 8.95 -11.32
C LEU A 168 -8.65 8.51 -10.05
N ARG A 169 -8.83 7.18 -9.88
CA ARG A 169 -9.48 6.55 -8.71
C ARG A 169 -8.50 5.77 -7.83
N ASN A 170 -7.27 6.24 -7.68
CA ASN A 170 -6.23 5.40 -7.06
C ASN A 170 -5.86 5.90 -5.68
N GLU A 171 -6.08 5.05 -4.69
CA GLU A 171 -5.78 5.28 -3.30
C GLU A 171 -4.28 5.05 -3.03
N LEU A 172 -3.68 5.85 -2.13
CA LEU A 172 -2.31 5.56 -1.69
C LEU A 172 -2.22 4.21 -0.97
N LEU A 173 -3.25 3.86 -0.20
CA LEU A 173 -3.42 2.56 0.45
C LEU A 173 -4.78 2.00 0.05
N GLN A 174 -4.79 0.95 -0.76
CA GLN A 174 -6.00 0.25 -1.18
C GLN A 174 -6.24 -1.01 -0.34
N LEU A 175 -7.51 -1.23 0.02
CA LEU A 175 -8.03 -2.52 0.46
C LEU A 175 -8.71 -3.18 -0.74
N ASP A 176 -8.44 -4.45 -0.97
CA ASP A 176 -9.02 -5.16 -2.11
C ASP A 176 -9.26 -6.65 -1.80
N LYS A 177 -9.95 -7.33 -2.71
CA LYS A 177 -10.19 -8.77 -2.73
C LYS A 177 -9.21 -9.48 -3.64
N ALA A 178 -9.02 -10.77 -3.39
CA ALA A 178 -8.28 -11.62 -4.31
C ALA A 178 -9.12 -11.90 -5.58
N GLN A 179 -8.91 -11.14 -6.65
CA GLN A 179 -9.61 -11.30 -7.93
C GLN A 179 -8.67 -11.18 -9.14
N ASP A 180 -8.95 -11.95 -10.19
CA ASP A 180 -8.27 -11.78 -11.48
C ASP A 180 -8.47 -10.35 -12.01
N GLY A 181 -7.36 -9.67 -12.28
CA GLY A 181 -7.35 -8.32 -12.84
C GLY A 181 -7.61 -7.19 -11.85
N SER A 182 -7.74 -7.45 -10.54
CA SER A 182 -7.76 -6.38 -9.52
C SER A 182 -6.38 -5.71 -9.40
N TYR A 183 -5.30 -6.50 -9.50
CA TYR A 183 -3.92 -6.00 -9.59
C TYR A 183 -3.14 -6.68 -10.73
N GLY A 184 -2.08 -6.02 -11.22
CA GLY A 184 -1.24 -6.56 -12.28
C GLY A 184 -0.45 -7.81 -11.86
N PRO A 185 0.00 -8.66 -12.80
CA PRO A 185 0.76 -9.87 -12.48
C PRO A 185 2.05 -9.54 -11.73
N VAL A 186 2.33 -10.29 -10.67
CA VAL A 186 3.59 -10.24 -9.91
C VAL A 186 4.54 -11.27 -10.49
N TYR A 187 5.76 -10.87 -10.83
CA TYR A 187 6.82 -11.77 -11.28
C TYR A 187 8.00 -11.73 -10.31
N ASP A 188 8.56 -12.89 -10.02
CA ASP A 188 9.81 -13.01 -9.28
C ASP A 188 11.04 -12.64 -10.13
N CYS A 189 12.23 -12.73 -9.52
CA CYS A 189 13.50 -12.37 -10.16
C CYS A 189 13.98 -13.31 -11.26
N ASP A 190 13.30 -14.43 -11.47
CA ASP A 190 13.54 -15.36 -12.58
C ASP A 190 12.45 -15.25 -13.65
N GLY A 191 11.51 -14.32 -13.51
CA GLY A 191 10.43 -14.05 -14.45
C GLY A 191 9.28 -15.05 -14.34
N LYS A 192 9.20 -15.81 -13.24
CA LYS A 192 8.05 -16.67 -12.96
C LYS A 192 6.97 -15.83 -12.29
N GLU A 193 5.75 -15.97 -12.79
CA GLU A 193 4.58 -15.35 -12.18
C GLU A 193 4.26 -15.98 -10.82
N ILE A 194 3.98 -15.15 -9.83
CA ILE A 194 3.49 -15.58 -8.51
C ILE A 194 1.96 -15.71 -8.61
N GLU A 195 1.49 -16.95 -8.65
CA GLU A 195 0.05 -17.26 -8.72
C GLU A 195 -0.66 -17.02 -7.37
N PHE A 196 -1.96 -16.76 -7.44
CA PHE A 196 -2.85 -16.67 -6.28
C PHE A 196 -4.24 -17.24 -6.62
N CYS A 197 -5.08 -17.45 -5.60
CA CYS A 197 -6.45 -17.91 -5.81
C CYS A 197 -7.42 -16.71 -5.98
N PRO A 198 -8.10 -16.53 -7.12
CA PRO A 198 -9.04 -15.42 -7.30
C PRO A 198 -10.42 -15.74 -6.66
N ASP A 199 -10.44 -16.07 -5.36
CA ASP A 199 -11.63 -16.52 -4.63
C ASP A 199 -12.54 -15.37 -4.12
N LYS A 200 -12.17 -14.12 -4.41
CA LYS A 200 -12.85 -12.89 -4.03
C LYS A 200 -12.91 -12.64 -2.51
N THR A 201 -12.05 -13.28 -1.74
CA THR A 201 -11.92 -12.98 -0.30
C THR A 201 -11.49 -11.53 -0.11
N ALA A 202 -12.27 -10.79 0.68
CA ALA A 202 -12.02 -9.39 1.01
C ALA A 202 -11.11 -9.23 2.24
N CYS A 203 -10.57 -8.04 2.48
CA CYS A 203 -9.82 -7.75 3.71
C CYS A 203 -10.69 -7.70 4.98
N ARG A 204 -10.08 -8.08 6.11
CA ARG A 204 -10.72 -8.04 7.44
C ARG A 204 -9.75 -7.69 8.58
N ASN A 205 -10.23 -7.05 9.64
CA ASN A 205 -9.45 -6.73 10.85
C ASN A 205 -8.16 -5.96 10.51
N ILE A 206 -8.30 -4.86 9.77
CA ILE A 206 -7.18 -4.03 9.34
C ILE A 206 -7.10 -2.77 10.21
N SER A 207 -5.89 -2.44 10.69
CA SER A 207 -5.63 -1.16 11.37
C SER A 207 -4.69 -0.30 10.55
N ILE A 208 -5.08 0.93 10.26
CA ILE A 208 -4.28 1.96 9.59
C ILE A 208 -4.11 3.09 10.60
N GLU A 209 -2.97 3.14 11.27
CA GLU A 209 -2.79 3.97 12.47
C GLU A 209 -1.56 4.87 12.45
N SER A 210 -1.70 6.12 12.90
CA SER A 210 -0.56 7.04 13.10
C SER A 210 0.29 7.29 11.85
N ASN A 211 -0.30 7.18 10.65
CA ASN A 211 0.38 7.46 9.39
C ASN A 211 0.23 8.93 8.99
N ILE A 212 1.12 9.39 8.12
CA ILE A 212 1.03 10.70 7.48
C ILE A 212 0.86 10.50 5.98
N PHE A 213 -0.24 10.99 5.41
CA PHE A 213 -0.53 10.97 3.99
C PHE A 213 -0.38 12.37 3.41
N LYS A 214 0.54 12.55 2.47
CA LYS A 214 0.62 13.74 1.62
C LYS A 214 -0.28 13.54 0.40
N CYS A 215 -1.37 14.29 0.35
CA CYS A 215 -2.40 14.20 -0.67
C CYS A 215 -2.22 15.30 -1.73
N ASP A 216 -2.17 14.91 -3.01
CA ASP A 216 -2.07 15.83 -4.17
C ASP A 216 -3.13 15.53 -5.24
N GLY A 217 -4.40 15.54 -4.83
CA GLY A 217 -5.55 15.36 -5.71
C GLY A 217 -6.06 13.93 -5.85
N PHE A 218 -5.76 13.08 -4.88
CA PHE A 218 -6.14 11.67 -4.85
C PHE A 218 -6.57 11.21 -3.45
N PRO A 219 -7.41 10.16 -3.35
CA PRO A 219 -7.73 9.57 -2.06
C PRO A 219 -6.50 8.96 -1.41
N ALA A 220 -6.43 9.02 -0.09
CA ALA A 220 -5.36 8.39 0.68
C ALA A 220 -5.65 6.92 0.95
N ILE A 221 -6.87 6.60 1.40
CA ILE A 221 -7.26 5.24 1.78
C ILE A 221 -8.60 4.91 1.13
N GLY A 222 -8.74 3.68 0.64
CA GLY A 222 -10.05 3.23 0.20
C GLY A 222 -10.07 1.90 -0.51
N HIS A 223 -11.18 1.68 -1.21
CA HIS A 223 -11.39 0.61 -2.17
C HIS A 223 -12.46 1.07 -3.15
N HIS A 224 -12.46 0.48 -4.35
CA HIS A 224 -13.44 0.77 -5.38
C HIS A 224 -14.20 -0.45 -5.92
N ASP A 225 -14.17 -1.54 -5.15
CA ASP A 225 -14.74 -2.84 -5.50
C ASP A 225 -16.09 -3.12 -4.82
N ASP A 226 -16.82 -4.12 -5.32
CA ASP A 226 -18.15 -4.52 -4.83
C ASP A 226 -18.11 -5.46 -3.60
N CYS A 227 -16.95 -5.62 -2.98
CA CYS A 227 -16.71 -6.63 -1.95
C CYS A 227 -16.78 -6.06 -0.53
N ARG A 228 -17.18 -6.90 0.43
CA ARG A 228 -17.40 -6.46 1.80
C ARG A 228 -16.15 -6.53 2.67
N HIS A 229 -15.48 -5.40 2.87
CA HIS A 229 -14.39 -5.29 3.85
C HIS A 229 -14.93 -5.15 5.29
N GLU A 230 -14.34 -5.87 6.24
CA GLU A 230 -14.85 -5.95 7.62
C GLU A 230 -13.84 -5.49 8.68
N ASN A 231 -14.31 -4.78 9.71
CA ASN A 231 -13.54 -4.37 10.89
C ASN A 231 -12.28 -3.58 10.53
N ILE A 232 -12.46 -2.47 9.83
CA ILE A 232 -11.36 -1.58 9.43
C ILE A 232 -11.27 -0.41 10.41
N VAL A 233 -10.10 -0.20 11.01
CA VAL A 233 -9.85 0.90 11.94
C VAL A 233 -8.84 1.85 11.31
N ILE A 234 -9.27 3.09 11.04
CA ILE A 234 -8.42 4.18 10.56
C ILE A 234 -8.31 5.20 11.69
N SER A 235 -7.16 5.27 12.36
CA SER A 235 -7.04 6.12 13.55
C SER A 235 -5.74 6.90 13.66
N ASN A 236 -5.82 8.08 14.27
CA ASN A 236 -4.66 8.93 14.56
C ASN A 236 -3.79 9.28 13.33
N ASN A 237 -4.34 9.19 12.11
CA ASN A 237 -3.62 9.55 10.89
C ASN A 237 -3.70 11.06 10.64
N ILE A 238 -2.69 11.57 9.94
CA ILE A 238 -2.66 12.94 9.42
C ILE A 238 -2.82 12.86 7.90
N PHE A 239 -3.85 13.50 7.38
CA PHE A 239 -4.04 13.70 5.94
C PHE A 239 -3.74 15.16 5.63
N ASP A 240 -2.71 15.42 4.84
CA ASP A 240 -2.20 16.77 4.59
C ASP A 240 -2.09 17.03 3.09
N GLY A 241 -2.68 18.13 2.64
CA GLY A 241 -2.82 18.47 1.23
C GLY A 241 -4.25 18.23 0.72
N SER A 242 -4.45 18.23 -0.60
CA SER A 242 -5.77 18.12 -1.19
C SER A 242 -6.06 16.67 -1.57
N ALA A 243 -7.20 16.11 -1.15
CA ALA A 243 -7.72 14.90 -1.78
C ALA A 243 -8.38 15.21 -3.12
N SER A 244 -8.96 16.40 -3.26
CA SER A 244 -9.59 16.88 -4.49
C SER A 244 -8.57 17.34 -5.52
N GLY A 245 -8.83 17.00 -6.78
CA GLY A 245 -7.96 17.35 -7.90
C GLY A 245 -8.68 17.22 -9.23
N TYR A 246 -8.18 17.95 -10.23
CA TYR A 246 -8.61 17.82 -11.64
C TYR A 246 -10.09 18.09 -11.89
N GLY A 247 -10.65 19.10 -11.22
CA GLY A 247 -12.06 19.47 -11.37
C GLY A 247 -13.03 18.58 -10.59
N LYS A 248 -12.54 17.56 -9.88
CA LYS A 248 -13.37 16.63 -9.09
C LYS A 248 -13.12 16.83 -7.60
N SER A 249 -14.20 16.98 -6.85
CA SER A 249 -14.13 16.84 -5.39
C SER A 249 -13.86 15.36 -5.07
N ARG A 250 -12.99 15.06 -4.11
CA ARG A 250 -12.62 13.71 -3.68
C ARG A 250 -12.55 13.58 -2.16
N GLY A 251 -12.86 12.38 -1.66
CA GLY A 251 -12.66 11.99 -0.27
C GLY A 251 -11.19 11.67 0.02
N TYR A 252 -10.68 12.04 1.19
CA TYR A 252 -9.40 11.49 1.67
C TYR A 252 -9.53 9.99 1.95
N ILE A 253 -10.69 9.59 2.47
CA ILE A 253 -11.05 8.20 2.69
C ILE A 253 -12.30 7.89 1.87
N ILE A 254 -12.25 6.81 1.09
CA ILE A 254 -13.36 6.39 0.23
C ILE A 254 -13.68 4.92 0.50
N PHE A 255 -14.93 4.65 0.84
CA PHE A 255 -15.48 3.32 0.90
C PHE A 255 -16.63 3.21 -0.10
N MET A 256 -16.37 2.54 -1.22
CA MET A 256 -17.39 2.07 -2.15
C MET A 256 -18.32 1.04 -1.45
N PRO A 257 -19.49 0.71 -2.03
CA PRO A 257 -20.53 0.02 -1.26
C PRO A 257 -20.04 -1.33 -0.74
N SER A 258 -20.43 -1.63 0.51
CA SER A 258 -20.11 -2.85 1.28
C SER A 258 -18.89 -2.71 2.20
N VAL A 259 -19.05 -2.03 3.33
CA VAL A 259 -18.14 -2.21 4.48
C VAL A 259 -18.90 -2.61 5.74
N SER A 260 -18.20 -3.08 6.76
CA SER A 260 -18.81 -3.42 8.06
C SER A 260 -17.86 -3.16 9.21
N GLY A 261 -18.35 -2.52 10.27
CA GLY A 261 -17.54 -2.30 11.47
C GLY A 261 -16.33 -1.39 11.23
N VAL A 262 -16.47 -0.43 10.31
CA VAL A 262 -15.42 0.56 10.05
C VAL A 262 -15.44 1.64 11.13
N LYS A 263 -14.26 2.02 11.61
CA LYS A 263 -14.05 3.10 12.57
C LYS A 263 -13.03 4.07 12.01
N VAL A 264 -13.44 5.32 11.80
CA VAL A 264 -12.54 6.42 11.44
C VAL A 264 -12.49 7.36 12.63
N VAL A 265 -11.42 7.30 13.43
CA VAL A 265 -11.39 7.91 14.77
C VAL A 265 -10.11 8.70 15.02
N SER A 266 -10.26 9.91 15.58
CA SER A 266 -9.14 10.75 16.01
C SER A 266 -8.13 11.10 14.90
N ASN A 267 -8.55 11.15 13.64
CA ASN A 267 -7.70 11.58 12.53
C ASN A 267 -7.71 13.11 12.38
N SER A 268 -6.67 13.65 11.76
CA SER A 268 -6.57 15.08 11.43
C SER A 268 -6.46 15.28 9.93
N PHE A 269 -7.39 16.02 9.35
CA PHE A 269 -7.44 16.34 7.93
C PHE A 269 -7.11 17.83 7.73
N PHE A 270 -6.07 18.10 6.95
CA PHE A 270 -5.58 19.44 6.63
C PHE A 270 -5.71 19.69 5.12
N ALA A 271 -6.85 20.28 4.73
CA ALA A 271 -7.08 20.74 3.37
C ALA A 271 -6.48 22.14 3.12
N PRO A 272 -6.20 22.51 1.87
CA PRO A 272 -5.90 23.89 1.51
C PRO A 272 -7.01 24.86 1.93
N GLU A 273 -6.63 26.08 2.34
CA GLU A 273 -7.56 27.14 2.75
C GLU A 273 -8.43 27.69 1.61
N LYS A 274 -8.00 27.49 0.36
CA LYS A 274 -8.73 27.86 -0.86
C LYS A 274 -8.49 26.81 -1.93
N SER A 275 -9.55 26.38 -2.58
CA SER A 275 -9.50 25.45 -3.71
C SER A 275 -10.71 25.65 -4.61
N ASP A 276 -10.51 25.63 -5.92
CA ASP A 276 -11.60 25.65 -6.90
C ASP A 276 -12.45 24.37 -6.85
N THR A 277 -11.86 23.28 -6.34
CA THR A 277 -12.53 22.00 -6.06
C THR A 277 -12.48 21.71 -4.57
N PRO A 278 -13.59 21.85 -3.83
CA PRO A 278 -13.61 21.62 -2.38
C PRO A 278 -13.22 20.19 -2.03
N ASN A 279 -12.62 19.99 -0.84
CA ASN A 279 -12.28 18.67 -0.34
C ASN A 279 -13.48 17.99 0.33
N ILE A 280 -13.52 16.67 0.28
CA ILE A 280 -14.42 15.87 1.11
C ILE A 280 -13.56 15.07 2.10
N GLY A 281 -13.97 15.03 3.36
CA GLY A 281 -13.26 14.25 4.37
C GLY A 281 -13.34 12.75 4.08
N ILE A 282 -14.55 12.21 4.24
CA ILE A 282 -14.84 10.78 4.17
C ILE A 282 -16.06 10.56 3.27
N ILE A 283 -15.98 9.54 2.42
CA ILE A 283 -17.08 9.09 1.57
C ILE A 283 -17.37 7.64 1.89
N SER A 284 -18.64 7.35 2.17
CA SER A 284 -19.13 6.00 2.36
C SER A 284 -20.40 5.80 1.56
N GLU A 285 -20.30 5.02 0.47
CA GLU A 285 -21.46 4.61 -0.33
C GLU A 285 -22.24 3.45 0.28
N ASN A 286 -21.88 3.05 1.50
CA ASN A 286 -22.58 2.01 2.23
C ASN A 286 -24.04 2.39 2.52
N SER A 287 -24.95 1.45 2.23
CA SER A 287 -26.38 1.61 2.54
C SER A 287 -26.67 1.51 4.04
N ASP A 288 -25.85 0.80 4.80
CA ASP A 288 -25.93 0.76 6.26
C ASP A 288 -25.10 1.88 6.89
N LYS A 289 -25.78 2.92 7.38
CA LYS A 289 -25.14 4.05 8.06
C LYS A 289 -24.47 3.67 9.39
N ASN A 290 -24.81 2.52 9.97
CA ASN A 290 -24.17 2.03 11.20
C ASN A 290 -22.87 1.26 10.93
N ALA A 291 -22.56 0.98 9.67
CA ALA A 291 -21.35 0.26 9.29
C ALA A 291 -20.07 1.11 9.44
N LEU A 292 -20.20 2.42 9.59
CA LEU A 292 -19.11 3.38 9.76
C LEU A 292 -19.34 4.26 11.00
N VAL A 293 -18.45 4.15 11.97
CA VAL A 293 -18.34 5.07 13.11
C VAL A 293 -17.29 6.12 12.78
N CYS A 294 -17.65 7.39 12.89
CA CYS A 294 -16.76 8.52 12.63
C CYS A 294 -16.78 9.47 13.83
N GLU A 295 -15.70 9.48 14.61
CA GLU A 295 -15.64 10.17 15.91
C GLU A 295 -14.30 10.88 16.09
N GLU A 296 -14.31 12.00 16.82
CA GLU A 296 -13.09 12.72 17.23
C GLU A 296 -12.15 13.18 16.09
N ASN A 297 -12.61 13.17 14.85
CA ASN A 297 -11.83 13.66 13.72
C ASN A 297 -11.81 15.20 13.66
N SER A 298 -10.65 15.77 13.35
CA SER A 298 -10.48 17.21 13.14
C SER A 298 -10.30 17.54 11.66
N PHE A 299 -10.97 18.59 11.20
CA PHE A 299 -10.96 19.03 9.79
C PHE A 299 -10.58 20.51 9.74
N HIS A 300 -9.50 20.84 9.02
CA HIS A 300 -8.91 22.17 8.91
C HIS A 300 -8.80 22.55 7.43
N GLY A 301 -9.19 23.78 7.07
CA GLY A 301 -9.21 24.25 5.69
C GLY A 301 -10.58 24.13 5.00
N TYR A 302 -10.60 24.12 3.67
CA TYR A 302 -11.83 24.23 2.88
C TYR A 302 -12.42 22.87 2.45
N TYR A 303 -13.61 22.57 2.96
CA TYR A 303 -14.39 21.36 2.66
C TYR A 303 -15.78 21.72 2.15
N SER A 304 -16.28 20.96 1.18
CA SER A 304 -17.71 20.99 0.83
C SER A 304 -18.50 20.21 1.85
N GLU A 305 -18.02 19.02 2.20
CA GLU A 305 -18.59 18.15 3.20
C GLU A 305 -17.49 17.44 3.98
N LYS A 306 -17.68 17.26 5.28
CA LYS A 306 -16.74 16.47 6.09
C LYS A 306 -16.97 14.98 5.90
N ILE A 307 -18.24 14.57 5.76
CA ILE A 307 -18.63 13.17 5.63
C ILE A 307 -19.84 13.10 4.70
N ILE A 308 -19.79 12.22 3.70
CA ILE A 308 -20.91 11.91 2.82
C ILE A 308 -21.31 10.45 3.01
N TYR A 309 -22.62 10.20 3.11
CA TYR A 309 -23.23 8.87 3.12
C TYR A 309 -24.17 8.71 1.92
N GLY A 310 -24.09 7.57 1.23
CA GLY A 310 -24.96 7.22 0.09
C GLY A 310 -24.24 7.25 -1.25
N ASP A 311 -24.94 6.87 -2.32
CA ASP A 311 -24.41 6.83 -3.69
C ASP A 311 -23.93 8.24 -4.09
N THR A 312 -22.62 8.39 -4.27
CA THR A 312 -22.01 9.67 -4.61
C THR A 312 -21.72 9.83 -6.09
N SER A 313 -22.15 8.85 -6.92
CA SER A 313 -21.86 8.78 -8.35
C SER A 313 -20.40 9.10 -8.71
N TYR A 314 -19.48 8.71 -7.81
CA TYR A 314 -18.02 8.85 -7.97
C TYR A 314 -17.48 8.02 -9.12
#